data_AF-A0A351DTM9-F1
#
_entry.id   AF-A0A351DTM9-F1
#
_cell.length_a   1.000
_cell.length_b   1.000
_cell.length_c   1.000
_cell.angle_alpha   90.00
_cell.angle_beta   90.00
_cell.angle_gamma   90.00
#
_symmetry.space_group_name_H-M   'P 1'
#
loop_
_entity.id
_entity.type
_entity.pdbx_description
1 polymer ?
#
loop_
_entity_poly.entity_id
_entity_poly.type
_entity_poly.pdbx_seq_one_letter_code
_entity_poly.pdbx_strand_id
1 'polypeptide(L)'
;MKRLASMLSLSLFGLFAMQAQTLPCSCLDGSGDEVVTNTDFISQVLTYGWGDSIPSDSGVEPGMCDLDGDGTRNVHDFILFTSVQNQYCQEQGGEEVLTLVDIIPSTFQGWVLELVADHDAGLGDIPAGAKTYRLYADFAALPANELRMMGLWGDEQAPWFIEAPGGLYVSAFSGAGEDALPSQALINPLFFSVLPEAEFSSFWTVGEMWAGPATVETPYTLTRDASGQRLAFEAGDWSSASASGSGMLAVAASIWNDRVVVDGLHLMGQFTVLDGQALSGQASMALVETDGTFGNVLGLMMVEGAPFDLTNLEVFGCTDEAAPNYDVQATYDDGTCEVCAPGDGDCDGIVGIADLLDMLSYFGCTTDCGWADLDEDGAVSVSDVLAWLTAFGG
;
A
#
# COMPACT_ATOMS: atom_id res chain seq x y z
N MET A 1 -24.99 10.10 66.13
CA MET A 1 -23.53 10.23 65.98
C MET A 1 -22.97 8.95 65.37
N LYS A 2 -22.64 8.97 64.07
CA LYS A 2 -21.71 8.04 63.41
C LYS A 2 -21.24 8.75 62.13
N ARG A 3 -19.95 9.11 62.10
CA ARG A 3 -19.27 9.73 60.95
C ARG A 3 -18.94 8.61 59.95
N LEU A 4 -19.30 8.79 58.68
CA LEU A 4 -18.75 8.00 57.58
C LEU A 4 -17.38 8.56 57.23
N ALA A 5 -16.36 7.72 57.22
CA ALA A 5 -15.04 8.01 56.66
C ALA A 5 -15.05 7.58 55.18
N SER A 6 -14.75 8.51 54.28
CA SER A 6 -14.53 8.25 52.86
C SER A 6 -13.11 7.72 52.68
N MET A 7 -12.95 6.48 52.22
CA MET A 7 -11.69 5.96 51.70
C MET A 7 -11.63 6.23 50.21
N LEU A 8 -10.74 7.13 49.81
CA LEU A 8 -10.37 7.37 48.41
C LEU A 8 -9.35 6.29 48.03
N SER A 9 -9.72 5.35 47.17
CA SER A 9 -8.79 4.37 46.61
C SER A 9 -8.04 5.01 45.45
N LEU A 10 -6.75 5.31 45.66
CA LEU A 10 -5.82 5.70 44.61
C LEU A 10 -5.40 4.43 43.87
N SER A 11 -6.01 4.15 42.72
CA SER A 11 -5.58 3.08 41.81
C SER A 11 -4.30 3.53 41.10
N LEU A 12 -3.18 2.96 41.54
CA LEU A 12 -1.87 3.10 40.90
C LEU A 12 -1.91 2.26 39.60
N PHE A 13 -2.07 2.92 38.45
CA PHE A 13 -1.80 2.30 37.16
C PHE A 13 -0.29 2.03 37.10
N GLY A 14 0.10 0.77 37.22
CA GLY A 14 1.47 0.36 36.91
C GLY A 14 1.69 0.51 35.41
N LEU A 15 2.69 1.31 35.02
CA LEU A 15 3.29 1.18 33.71
C LEU A 15 3.90 -0.23 33.63
N PHE A 16 3.24 -1.14 32.92
CA PHE A 16 3.95 -2.28 32.36
C PHE A 16 4.85 -1.73 31.26
N ALA A 17 6.15 -1.73 31.49
CA ALA A 17 7.10 -1.64 30.40
C ALA A 17 6.87 -2.88 29.53
N MET A 18 6.37 -2.70 28.31
CA MET A 18 6.46 -3.74 27.29
C MET A 18 7.95 -4.02 27.11
N GLN A 19 8.42 -5.19 27.54
CA GLN A 19 9.75 -5.64 27.14
C GLN A 19 9.65 -6.03 25.67
N ALA A 20 10.52 -5.47 24.83
CA ALA A 20 10.64 -5.89 23.44
C ALA A 20 10.87 -7.40 23.38
N GLN A 21 10.15 -8.09 22.49
CA GLN A 21 10.23 -9.54 22.37
C GLN A 21 11.57 -9.92 21.72
N THR A 22 12.37 -10.69 22.45
CA THR A 22 13.66 -11.18 21.98
C THR A 22 13.55 -12.64 21.59
N LEU A 23 14.09 -12.99 20.43
CA LEU A 23 14.12 -14.36 19.91
C LEU A 23 15.55 -14.89 19.85
N PRO A 24 15.79 -16.20 20.05
CA PRO A 24 17.10 -16.78 19.83
C PRO A 24 17.54 -16.61 18.37
N CYS A 25 18.80 -16.26 18.12
CA CYS A 25 19.31 -16.13 16.75
C CYS A 25 19.36 -17.46 16.00
N SER A 26 19.61 -18.56 16.71
CA SER A 26 19.56 -19.92 16.16
C SER A 26 18.19 -20.31 15.61
N CYS A 27 17.13 -19.57 15.97
CA CYS A 27 15.79 -19.75 15.44
C CYS A 27 15.67 -19.28 13.97
N LEU A 28 16.47 -18.27 13.60
CA LEU A 28 16.39 -17.58 12.31
C LEU A 28 17.51 -18.01 11.34
N ASP A 29 18.54 -18.68 11.86
CA ASP A 29 19.64 -19.29 11.09
C ASP A 29 19.17 -20.58 10.40
N GLY A 30 18.45 -20.43 9.28
CA GLY A 30 17.98 -21.54 8.45
C GLY A 30 19.09 -22.28 7.72
N SER A 31 20.25 -21.65 7.51
CA SER A 31 21.40 -22.23 6.84
C SER A 31 22.32 -23.02 7.78
N GLY A 32 22.21 -22.78 9.09
CA GLY A 32 23.01 -23.42 10.14
C GLY A 32 24.46 -22.96 10.15
N ASP A 33 24.74 -21.73 9.68
CA ASP A 33 26.08 -21.16 9.59
C ASP A 33 26.43 -20.19 10.73
N GLU A 34 25.56 -20.11 11.74
CA GLU A 34 25.63 -19.23 12.92
C GLU A 34 25.53 -17.74 12.57
N VAL A 35 25.06 -17.37 11.36
CA VAL A 35 24.86 -15.99 10.92
C VAL A 35 23.51 -15.82 10.24
N VAL A 36 22.68 -14.90 10.73
CA VAL A 36 21.42 -14.57 10.05
C VAL A 36 21.70 -13.61 8.87
N THR A 37 21.55 -14.12 7.66
CA THR A 37 21.77 -13.39 6.40
C THR A 37 20.61 -13.60 5.41
N ASN A 38 20.72 -12.99 4.23
CA ASN A 38 19.79 -13.24 3.12
C ASN A 38 19.75 -14.71 2.66
N THR A 39 20.73 -15.53 3.01
CA THR A 39 20.74 -16.97 2.66
C THR A 39 19.71 -17.75 3.46
N ASP A 40 19.46 -17.35 4.70
CA ASP A 40 18.47 -17.94 5.61
C ASP A 40 17.03 -17.60 5.21
N PHE A 41 16.86 -16.57 4.39
CA PHE A 41 15.56 -16.14 3.89
C PHE A 41 14.95 -17.11 2.88
N ILE A 42 15.77 -17.81 2.08
CA ILE A 42 15.27 -18.61 0.96
C ILE A 42 14.51 -19.85 1.43
N SER A 43 14.95 -20.49 2.52
CA SER A 43 14.23 -21.62 3.13
C SER A 43 12.88 -21.18 3.68
N GLN A 44 12.83 -20.03 4.35
CA GLN A 44 11.62 -19.44 4.91
C GLN A 44 10.55 -19.16 3.84
N VAL A 45 10.97 -18.57 2.70
CA VAL A 45 10.07 -18.29 1.57
C VAL A 45 9.40 -19.56 1.09
N LEU A 46 10.18 -20.61 0.79
CA LEU A 46 9.66 -21.84 0.21
C LEU A 46 8.74 -22.62 1.16
N THR A 47 8.89 -22.41 2.48
CA THR A 47 8.16 -23.19 3.48
C THR A 47 6.95 -22.45 4.04
N TYR A 48 7.02 -21.14 4.29
CA TYR A 48 5.97 -20.39 5.00
C TYR A 48 5.23 -19.36 4.16
N GLY A 49 5.92 -18.69 3.23
CA GLY A 49 5.26 -17.74 2.33
C GLY A 49 4.23 -18.42 1.40
N TRP A 50 4.30 -19.75 1.30
CA TRP A 50 3.65 -20.56 0.27
C TRP A 50 3.10 -21.91 0.73
N GLY A 51 3.21 -22.24 2.03
CA GLY A 51 2.86 -23.56 2.57
C GLY A 51 1.64 -23.52 3.48
N ASP A 52 1.02 -24.69 3.71
CA ASP A 52 -0.01 -24.84 4.73
C ASP A 52 0.56 -24.51 6.13
N SER A 53 -0.26 -23.97 7.02
CA SER A 53 0.14 -23.72 8.41
C SER A 53 0.66 -25.00 9.09
N ILE A 54 1.87 -24.93 9.66
CA ILE A 54 2.52 -26.08 10.29
C ILE A 54 2.44 -25.96 11.82
N PRO A 55 1.89 -26.95 12.55
CA PRO A 55 1.89 -26.94 14.02
C PRO A 55 3.31 -26.82 14.59
N SER A 56 3.52 -25.94 15.57
CA SER A 56 4.83 -25.65 16.18
C SER A 56 5.50 -26.88 16.83
N ASP A 57 4.73 -27.93 17.17
CA ASP A 57 5.19 -29.15 17.83
C ASP A 57 5.83 -30.19 16.90
N SER A 58 5.83 -29.98 15.58
CA SER A 58 6.28 -30.97 14.58
C SER A 58 7.81 -31.12 14.46
N GLY A 59 8.58 -30.70 15.46
CA GLY A 59 10.05 -30.62 15.44
C GLY A 59 10.54 -29.26 14.92
N VAL A 60 11.54 -28.68 15.57
CA VAL A 60 12.16 -27.39 15.19
C VAL A 60 13.36 -27.70 14.31
N GLU A 61 13.22 -27.51 13.00
CA GLU A 61 14.38 -27.41 12.12
C GLU A 61 14.95 -25.98 12.23
N PRO A 62 16.26 -25.77 12.01
CA PRO A 62 16.83 -24.42 11.97
C PRO A 62 16.07 -23.54 10.97
N GLY A 63 15.74 -22.30 11.33
CA GLY A 63 14.94 -21.41 10.49
C GLY A 63 13.43 -21.73 10.49
N MET A 64 12.90 -22.53 11.41
CA MET A 64 11.48 -22.94 11.39
C MET A 64 10.74 -22.60 12.69
N CYS A 65 10.80 -21.32 13.06
CA CYS A 65 10.27 -20.83 14.33
C CYS A 65 8.92 -20.16 14.18
N ASP A 66 8.10 -20.38 15.20
CA ASP A 66 6.86 -19.66 15.49
C ASP A 66 7.25 -18.35 16.21
N LEU A 67 7.34 -17.28 15.43
CA LEU A 67 7.87 -15.97 15.84
C LEU A 67 6.82 -15.15 16.58
N ASP A 68 5.55 -15.27 16.19
CA ASP A 68 4.44 -14.59 16.89
C ASP A 68 3.93 -15.39 18.11
N GLY A 69 4.29 -16.66 18.23
CA GLY A 69 3.94 -17.53 19.34
C GLY A 69 2.49 -18.03 19.29
N ASP A 70 1.85 -18.01 18.11
CA ASP A 70 0.46 -18.40 17.93
C ASP A 70 0.24 -19.93 17.92
N GLY A 71 1.34 -20.70 17.94
CA GLY A 71 1.35 -22.16 17.96
C GLY A 71 1.41 -22.78 16.57
N THR A 72 1.40 -21.97 15.51
CA THR A 72 1.51 -22.38 14.11
C THR A 72 2.71 -21.71 13.46
N ARG A 73 3.08 -22.19 12.29
CA ARG A 73 4.14 -21.60 11.47
C ARG A 73 3.60 -21.35 10.09
N ASN A 74 3.45 -20.09 9.74
CA ASN A 74 2.66 -19.63 8.60
C ASN A 74 3.19 -18.29 8.04
N VAL A 75 2.39 -17.62 7.20
CA VAL A 75 2.76 -16.35 6.56
C VAL A 75 3.06 -15.21 7.55
N HIS A 76 2.47 -15.20 8.75
CA HIS A 76 2.72 -14.20 9.80
C HIS A 76 4.15 -14.27 10.31
N ASP A 77 4.66 -15.48 10.56
CA ASP A 77 6.07 -15.70 10.90
C ASP A 77 7.00 -15.28 9.78
N PHE A 78 6.61 -15.57 8.54
CA PHE A 78 7.38 -15.14 7.39
C PHE A 78 7.46 -13.62 7.31
N ILE A 79 6.36 -12.90 7.55
CA ILE A 79 6.34 -11.43 7.56
C ILE A 79 7.20 -10.88 8.69
N LEU A 80 7.10 -11.44 9.90
CA LEU A 80 7.97 -11.06 11.01
C LEU A 80 9.45 -11.31 10.69
N PHE A 81 9.79 -12.46 10.09
CA PHE A 81 11.13 -12.76 9.62
C PHE A 81 11.61 -11.70 8.62
N THR A 82 10.75 -11.37 7.64
CA THR A 82 11.10 -10.37 6.63
C THR A 82 11.39 -9.04 7.31
N SER A 83 10.63 -8.62 8.35
CA SER A 83 10.79 -7.37 9.13
C SER A 83 12.13 -7.23 9.86
N VAL A 84 12.79 -8.35 10.17
CA VAL A 84 14.06 -8.38 10.89
C VAL A 84 15.27 -8.68 10.01
N GLN A 85 15.09 -8.74 8.69
CA GLN A 85 16.20 -8.94 7.74
C GLN A 85 17.32 -7.93 7.96
N ASN A 86 18.57 -8.42 7.89
CA ASN A 86 19.80 -7.65 8.09
C ASN A 86 19.98 -7.01 9.48
N GLN A 87 19.27 -7.47 10.51
CA GLN A 87 19.62 -7.17 11.90
C GLN A 87 20.74 -8.09 12.41
N TYR A 88 21.62 -7.55 13.26
CA TYR A 88 22.69 -8.32 13.89
C TYR A 88 22.22 -8.94 15.21
N CYS A 89 22.59 -10.20 15.42
CA CYS A 89 22.48 -10.88 16.70
C CYS A 89 23.21 -10.12 17.80
N GLN A 90 22.55 -9.96 18.95
CA GLN A 90 23.11 -9.30 20.12
C GLN A 90 23.29 -10.32 21.25
N GLU A 91 24.42 -10.25 21.94
CA GLU A 91 24.66 -11.10 23.11
C GLU A 91 23.88 -10.56 24.31
N GLN A 92 22.92 -11.34 24.81
CA GLN A 92 22.15 -11.01 26.00
C GLN A 92 22.08 -12.22 26.93
N GLY A 93 22.65 -12.09 28.13
CA GLY A 93 22.59 -13.16 29.13
C GLY A 93 23.38 -14.44 28.80
N GLY A 94 24.29 -14.39 27.83
CA GLY A 94 25.07 -15.54 27.35
C GLY A 94 24.42 -16.30 26.19
N GLU A 95 23.33 -15.78 25.62
CA GLU A 95 22.69 -16.25 24.40
C GLU A 95 22.71 -15.13 23.34
N GLU A 96 22.76 -15.52 22.07
CA GLU A 96 22.59 -14.59 20.95
C GLU A 96 21.10 -14.44 20.63
N VAL A 97 20.62 -13.21 20.67
CA VAL A 97 19.20 -12.88 20.47
C VAL A 97 19.01 -11.77 19.44
N LEU A 98 17.83 -11.76 18.83
CA LEU A 98 17.36 -10.72 17.94
C LEU A 98 16.08 -10.10 18.52
N THR A 99 15.93 -8.78 18.42
CA THR A 99 14.75 -8.09 18.94
C THR A 99 13.73 -7.94 17.82
N LEU A 100 12.53 -8.47 18.02
CA LEU A 100 11.44 -8.27 17.08
C LEU A 100 11.07 -6.80 17.01
N VAL A 101 10.69 -6.39 15.81
CA VAL A 101 10.14 -5.06 15.54
C VAL A 101 8.75 -4.97 16.18
N ASP A 102 8.44 -3.82 16.77
CA ASP A 102 7.12 -3.57 17.35
C ASP A 102 6.04 -3.52 16.26
N ILE A 103 4.86 -4.09 16.54
CA ILE A 103 3.69 -3.92 15.68
C ILE A 103 3.11 -2.53 15.90
N ILE A 104 2.98 -1.75 14.83
CA ILE A 104 2.43 -0.40 14.86
C ILE A 104 0.96 -0.38 14.41
N PRO A 105 0.16 0.60 14.87
CA PRO A 105 -1.20 0.79 14.37
C PRO A 105 -1.21 1.03 12.86
N SER A 106 -2.21 0.48 12.18
CA SER A 106 -2.40 0.70 10.74
C SER A 106 -2.78 2.15 10.42
N THR A 107 -2.19 2.69 9.36
CA THR A 107 -2.60 3.96 8.73
C THR A 107 -3.48 3.75 7.50
N PHE A 108 -3.81 2.51 7.17
CA PHE A 108 -4.67 2.16 6.05
C PHE A 108 -6.06 2.77 6.23
N GLN A 109 -6.48 3.59 5.27
CA GLN A 109 -7.75 4.30 5.28
C GLN A 109 -8.84 3.53 4.52
N GLY A 110 -8.46 2.74 3.53
CA GLY A 110 -9.38 1.92 2.75
C GLY A 110 -8.89 1.61 1.35
N TRP A 111 -9.69 0.81 0.65
CA TRP A 111 -9.51 0.56 -0.77
C TRP A 111 -10.17 1.65 -1.60
N VAL A 112 -9.50 2.05 -2.67
CA VAL A 112 -9.99 3.01 -3.66
C VAL A 112 -9.97 2.33 -5.03
N LEU A 113 -11.09 2.29 -5.73
CA LEU A 113 -11.19 1.76 -7.08
C LEU A 113 -11.40 2.90 -8.08
N GLU A 114 -10.61 2.92 -9.14
CA GLU A 114 -10.76 3.85 -10.27
C GLU A 114 -11.30 3.10 -11.48
N LEU A 115 -12.30 3.63 -12.19
CA LEU A 115 -12.66 3.17 -13.53
C LEU A 115 -11.76 3.87 -14.57
N VAL A 116 -10.77 3.15 -15.07
CA VAL A 116 -9.76 3.67 -16.02
C VAL A 116 -10.29 3.71 -17.45
N ALA A 117 -11.06 2.70 -17.85
CA ALA A 117 -11.59 2.61 -19.21
C ALA A 117 -12.92 1.87 -19.26
N ASP A 118 -13.87 2.44 -20.00
CA ASP A 118 -15.09 1.77 -20.45
C ASP A 118 -14.92 1.36 -21.93
N HIS A 119 -14.84 0.06 -22.20
CA HIS A 119 -14.57 -0.48 -23.54
C HIS A 119 -15.87 -0.65 -24.33
N ASP A 120 -16.65 0.41 -24.49
CA ASP A 120 -17.98 0.39 -25.16
C ASP A 120 -17.97 -0.29 -26.54
N ALA A 121 -16.88 -0.10 -27.31
CA ALA A 121 -16.70 -0.67 -28.64
C ALA A 121 -15.80 -1.92 -28.67
N GLY A 122 -15.22 -2.30 -27.54
CA GLY A 122 -14.13 -3.27 -27.44
C GLY A 122 -12.79 -2.73 -27.96
N LEU A 123 -11.71 -3.46 -27.66
CA LEU A 123 -10.35 -3.11 -28.06
C LEU A 123 -9.50 -4.37 -28.26
N GLY A 124 -9.19 -4.71 -29.50
CA GLY A 124 -8.42 -5.92 -29.81
C GLY A 124 -9.13 -7.18 -29.32
N ASP A 125 -8.52 -7.89 -28.37
CA ASP A 125 -9.07 -9.07 -27.70
C ASP A 125 -10.03 -8.73 -26.53
N ILE A 126 -10.13 -7.46 -26.14
CA ILE A 126 -11.05 -6.99 -25.10
C ILE A 126 -12.44 -6.79 -25.74
N PRO A 127 -13.49 -7.48 -25.26
CA PRO A 127 -14.82 -7.39 -25.83
C PRO A 127 -15.51 -6.05 -25.53
N ALA A 128 -16.53 -5.73 -26.33
CA ALA A 128 -17.37 -4.57 -26.10
C ALA A 128 -18.15 -4.70 -24.78
N GLY A 129 -18.14 -3.63 -23.97
CA GLY A 129 -18.77 -3.57 -22.65
C GLY A 129 -17.87 -4.05 -21.50
N ALA A 130 -16.63 -4.45 -21.78
CA ALA A 130 -15.63 -4.71 -20.74
C ALA A 130 -15.23 -3.41 -20.03
N LYS A 131 -14.76 -3.52 -18.78
CA LYS A 131 -14.33 -2.37 -17.97
C LYS A 131 -12.98 -2.62 -17.33
N THR A 132 -12.09 -1.63 -17.38
CA THR A 132 -10.79 -1.68 -16.70
C THR A 132 -10.81 -0.84 -15.45
N TYR A 133 -10.45 -1.46 -14.33
CA TYR A 133 -10.33 -0.82 -13.03
C TYR A 133 -8.89 -0.82 -12.53
N ARG A 134 -8.51 0.18 -11.75
CA ARG A 134 -7.31 0.15 -10.92
C ARG A 134 -7.69 0.15 -9.45
N LEU A 135 -7.04 -0.70 -8.69
CA LEU A 135 -7.22 -0.83 -7.25
C LEU A 135 -6.04 -0.17 -6.54
N TYR A 136 -6.33 0.75 -5.64
CA TYR A 136 -5.36 1.43 -4.80
C TYR A 136 -5.64 1.15 -3.33
N ALA A 137 -4.58 1.10 -2.53
CA ALA A 137 -4.66 1.14 -1.08
C ALA A 137 -4.29 2.56 -0.61
N ASP A 138 -5.16 3.18 0.17
CA ASP A 138 -4.96 4.52 0.71
C ASP A 138 -4.35 4.45 2.12
N PHE A 139 -3.28 5.19 2.37
CA PHE A 139 -2.58 5.26 3.65
C PHE A 139 -2.44 6.71 4.12
N ALA A 140 -2.72 6.96 5.40
CA ALA A 140 -2.40 8.24 6.01
C ALA A 140 -0.87 8.45 6.06
N ALA A 141 -0.44 9.66 5.74
CA ALA A 141 0.97 10.05 5.78
C ALA A 141 1.55 9.96 7.20
N LEU A 142 2.83 9.58 7.29
CA LEU A 142 3.61 9.64 8.52
C LEU A 142 4.48 10.91 8.53
N PRO A 143 4.31 11.83 9.50
CA PRO A 143 4.96 13.15 9.44
C PRO A 143 6.50 13.15 9.50
N ALA A 144 7.10 12.09 10.02
CA ALA A 144 8.54 12.02 10.30
C ALA A 144 9.23 10.76 9.77
N ASN A 145 8.46 9.81 9.25
CA ASN A 145 8.90 8.47 8.89
C ASN A 145 8.29 8.08 7.54
N GLU A 146 8.82 7.04 6.91
CA GLU A 146 8.33 6.52 5.63
C GLU A 146 7.68 5.15 5.83
N LEU A 147 6.53 4.92 5.19
CA LEU A 147 5.98 3.58 5.02
C LEU A 147 6.57 2.94 3.78
N ARG A 148 6.90 1.65 3.87
CA ARG A 148 7.41 0.88 2.73
C ARG A 148 6.67 -0.43 2.57
N MET A 149 6.21 -0.70 1.35
CA MET A 149 5.45 -1.90 1.02
C MET A 149 6.34 -3.14 1.16
N MET A 150 5.89 -4.13 1.93
CA MET A 150 6.54 -5.44 2.02
C MET A 150 5.85 -6.44 1.09
N GLY A 151 4.52 -6.43 1.06
CA GLY A 151 3.76 -7.31 0.19
C GLY A 151 2.29 -7.47 0.56
N LEU A 152 1.58 -8.19 -0.31
CA LEU A 152 0.26 -8.75 -0.03
C LEU A 152 0.42 -10.12 0.59
N TRP A 153 -0.43 -10.45 1.54
CA TRP A 153 -0.47 -11.77 2.16
C TRP A 153 -1.91 -12.27 2.31
N GLY A 154 -2.04 -13.57 2.59
CA GLY A 154 -3.28 -14.19 3.00
C GLY A 154 -2.98 -15.53 3.67
N ASP A 155 -3.87 -15.95 4.56
CA ASP A 155 -3.80 -17.22 5.28
C ASP A 155 -5.12 -18.01 5.16
N GLU A 156 -5.30 -19.07 5.95
CA GLU A 156 -6.52 -19.89 5.94
C GLU A 156 -7.76 -19.11 6.46
N GLN A 157 -7.55 -18.15 7.35
CA GLN A 157 -8.59 -17.39 8.05
C GLN A 157 -9.01 -16.13 7.27
N ALA A 158 -8.05 -15.50 6.60
CA ALA A 158 -8.19 -14.29 5.79
C ALA A 158 -7.40 -14.48 4.47
N PRO A 159 -7.90 -15.34 3.56
CA PRO A 159 -7.26 -15.52 2.28
C PRO A 159 -7.35 -14.23 1.46
N TRP A 160 -6.32 -13.97 0.68
CA TRP A 160 -6.38 -12.94 -0.34
C TRP A 160 -6.92 -13.54 -1.63
N PHE A 161 -7.92 -12.88 -2.22
CA PHE A 161 -8.55 -13.36 -3.44
C PHE A 161 -9.05 -12.20 -4.31
N ILE A 162 -9.40 -12.58 -5.54
CA ILE A 162 -10.11 -11.74 -6.50
C ILE A 162 -11.23 -12.54 -7.13
N GLU A 163 -12.39 -11.89 -7.24
CA GLU A 163 -13.61 -12.40 -7.86
C GLU A 163 -14.06 -11.44 -8.95
N ALA A 164 -14.12 -11.95 -10.18
CA ALA A 164 -14.67 -11.28 -11.34
C ALA A 164 -15.36 -12.35 -12.21
N PRO A 165 -16.64 -12.71 -11.92
CA PRO A 165 -17.31 -13.85 -12.55
C PRO A 165 -17.37 -13.82 -14.08
N GLY A 166 -17.22 -12.64 -14.69
CA GLY A 166 -17.11 -12.46 -16.14
C GLY A 166 -15.76 -12.86 -16.75
N GLY A 167 -14.76 -13.14 -15.92
CA GLY A 167 -13.37 -13.35 -16.31
C GLY A 167 -12.57 -12.06 -16.40
N LEU A 168 -11.25 -12.21 -16.32
CA LEU A 168 -10.27 -11.13 -16.42
C LEU A 168 -9.47 -11.25 -17.71
N TYR A 169 -9.30 -10.13 -18.39
CA TYR A 169 -8.42 -10.06 -19.55
C TYR A 169 -6.95 -10.06 -19.10
N VAL A 170 -6.14 -10.96 -19.63
CA VAL A 170 -4.68 -10.98 -19.51
C VAL A 170 -4.10 -11.03 -20.92
N SER A 171 -3.24 -10.06 -21.27
CA SER A 171 -2.69 -10.04 -22.63
C SER A 171 -1.70 -11.19 -22.84
N ALA A 172 -1.74 -11.80 -24.02
CA ALA A 172 -0.77 -12.84 -24.40
C ALA A 172 0.68 -12.30 -24.43
N PHE A 173 0.87 -10.99 -24.47
CA PHE A 173 2.17 -10.32 -24.50
C PHE A 173 2.62 -9.75 -23.14
N SER A 174 1.75 -9.86 -22.12
CA SER A 174 2.05 -9.54 -20.71
C SER A 174 1.94 -10.76 -19.79
N GLY A 175 1.50 -11.90 -20.34
CA GLY A 175 1.23 -13.10 -19.57
C GLY A 175 2.49 -13.67 -18.93
N ALA A 176 2.43 -13.87 -17.63
CA ALA A 176 3.30 -14.81 -16.94
C ALA A 176 3.07 -16.24 -17.50
N GLY A 177 3.95 -17.18 -17.16
CA GLY A 177 3.72 -18.60 -17.51
C GLY A 177 2.35 -19.10 -17.02
N GLU A 178 1.85 -20.22 -17.52
CA GLU A 178 0.53 -20.78 -17.14
C GLU A 178 0.37 -20.96 -15.61
N ASP A 179 1.49 -21.09 -14.91
CA ASP A 179 1.55 -21.34 -13.47
C ASP A 179 1.84 -20.07 -12.65
N ALA A 180 2.01 -18.90 -13.28
CA ALA A 180 2.41 -17.68 -12.58
C ALA A 180 1.27 -16.64 -12.58
N LEU A 181 1.17 -15.84 -11.50
CA LEU A 181 0.26 -14.69 -11.49
C LEU A 181 0.71 -13.63 -12.50
N PRO A 182 -0.22 -13.01 -13.24
CA PRO A 182 0.10 -11.85 -14.06
C PRO A 182 0.68 -10.72 -13.19
N SER A 183 1.85 -10.23 -13.60
CA SER A 183 2.58 -9.16 -12.92
C SER A 183 2.77 -7.99 -13.87
N GLN A 184 2.68 -6.79 -13.32
CA GLN A 184 2.96 -5.57 -14.06
C GLN A 184 4.33 -5.57 -14.76
N ALA A 185 5.35 -6.11 -14.10
CA ALA A 185 6.73 -6.08 -14.60
C ALA A 185 6.90 -6.80 -15.95
N LEU A 186 5.93 -7.63 -16.34
CA LEU A 186 5.90 -8.34 -17.61
C LEU A 186 5.21 -7.55 -18.73
N ILE A 187 4.50 -6.47 -18.41
CA ILE A 187 3.85 -5.59 -19.37
C ILE A 187 4.89 -4.61 -19.91
N ASN A 188 5.22 -4.72 -21.19
CA ASN A 188 6.18 -3.82 -21.83
C ASN A 188 5.46 -2.67 -22.57
N PRO A 189 5.60 -1.41 -22.13
CA PRO A 189 4.93 -0.26 -22.75
C PRO A 189 5.29 -0.03 -24.22
N LEU A 190 6.42 -0.55 -24.71
CA LEU A 190 6.81 -0.46 -26.11
C LEU A 190 5.78 -1.10 -27.05
N PHE A 191 4.97 -2.05 -26.56
CA PHE A 191 3.95 -2.71 -27.36
C PHE A 191 2.65 -1.90 -27.50
N PHE A 192 2.37 -0.90 -26.64
CA PHE A 192 1.08 -0.20 -26.65
C PHE A 192 0.78 0.52 -27.97
N SER A 193 1.83 0.96 -28.68
CA SER A 193 1.67 1.58 -30.00
C SER A 193 1.22 0.61 -31.12
N VAL A 194 1.41 -0.70 -30.92
CA VAL A 194 1.09 -1.75 -31.90
C VAL A 194 -0.04 -2.66 -31.43
N LEU A 195 -0.16 -2.84 -30.11
CA LEU A 195 -1.15 -3.66 -29.40
C LEU A 195 -1.68 -2.85 -28.20
N PRO A 196 -2.58 -1.87 -28.43
CA PRO A 196 -3.10 -1.01 -27.38
C PRO A 196 -3.80 -1.77 -26.25
N GLU A 197 -4.43 -2.90 -26.56
CA GLU A 197 -5.10 -3.76 -25.59
C GLU A 197 -4.15 -4.28 -24.49
N ALA A 198 -2.84 -4.40 -24.78
CA ALA A 198 -1.86 -4.87 -23.81
C ALA A 198 -1.71 -3.96 -22.59
N GLU A 199 -2.03 -2.66 -22.72
CA GLU A 199 -2.04 -1.69 -21.62
C GLU A 199 -3.08 -2.05 -20.55
N PHE A 200 -4.18 -2.65 -20.98
CA PHE A 200 -5.31 -3.00 -20.13
C PHE A 200 -5.24 -4.44 -19.62
N SER A 201 -4.07 -5.10 -19.70
CA SER A 201 -3.90 -6.42 -19.07
C SER A 201 -4.17 -6.35 -17.57
N SER A 202 -4.80 -7.39 -17.04
CA SER A 202 -5.03 -7.53 -15.60
C SER A 202 -3.77 -8.05 -14.90
N PHE A 203 -3.46 -7.51 -13.72
CA PHE A 203 -2.31 -7.90 -12.90
C PHE A 203 -2.47 -7.45 -11.45
N TRP A 204 -1.73 -8.09 -10.56
CA TRP A 204 -1.42 -7.57 -9.23
C TRP A 204 -0.03 -6.94 -9.22
N THR A 205 0.16 -5.95 -8.35
CA THR A 205 1.45 -5.31 -8.12
C THR A 205 1.59 -4.89 -6.66
N VAL A 206 2.84 -4.78 -6.25
CA VAL A 206 3.29 -4.20 -4.98
C VAL A 206 4.31 -3.08 -5.24
N GLY A 207 4.51 -2.73 -6.50
CA GLY A 207 5.43 -1.69 -6.95
C GLY A 207 4.74 -0.58 -7.75
N GLU A 208 5.52 0.38 -8.22
CA GLU A 208 5.00 1.56 -8.91
C GLU A 208 4.57 1.28 -10.35
N MET A 209 3.55 2.01 -10.80
CA MET A 209 3.02 1.82 -12.13
C MET A 209 3.98 2.30 -13.22
N TRP A 210 4.38 1.40 -14.13
CA TRP A 210 5.25 1.69 -15.29
C TRP A 210 6.60 2.31 -14.94
N ALA A 211 7.13 2.02 -13.75
CA ALA A 211 8.55 2.18 -13.48
C ALA A 211 9.32 1.51 -14.64
N GLY A 212 10.23 2.27 -15.27
CA GLY A 212 10.90 1.87 -16.52
C GLY A 212 11.58 0.50 -16.45
N PRO A 213 11.97 -0.09 -17.59
CA PRO A 213 12.62 -1.39 -17.60
C PRO A 213 13.83 -1.36 -16.67
N ALA A 214 13.87 -2.32 -15.73
CA ALA A 214 14.85 -2.43 -14.65
C ALA A 214 16.27 -2.05 -15.09
N THR A 215 16.67 -0.81 -14.84
CA THR A 215 18.08 -0.42 -14.88
C THR A 215 18.53 -0.23 -13.45
N VAL A 216 19.10 -1.32 -12.91
CA VAL A 216 19.71 -1.46 -11.57
C VAL A 216 18.68 -1.61 -10.44
N GLU A 217 18.68 -2.79 -9.81
CA GLU A 217 18.10 -3.09 -8.48
C GLU A 217 16.62 -2.71 -8.24
N THR A 218 15.73 -2.96 -9.21
CA THR A 218 14.30 -3.03 -8.88
C THR A 218 14.06 -4.19 -7.91
N PRO A 219 13.34 -4.00 -6.80
CA PRO A 219 13.07 -5.09 -5.89
C PRO A 219 12.30 -6.20 -6.62
N TYR A 220 12.77 -7.45 -6.48
CA TYR A 220 12.19 -8.61 -7.10
C TYR A 220 10.81 -8.86 -6.49
N THR A 221 9.75 -8.86 -7.28
CA THR A 221 8.48 -9.40 -6.80
C THR A 221 8.63 -10.92 -6.67
N LEU A 222 8.53 -11.45 -5.45
CA LEU A 222 8.47 -12.89 -5.22
C LEU A 222 7.03 -13.34 -5.39
N THR A 223 6.80 -14.09 -6.46
CA THR A 223 5.57 -14.82 -6.74
C THR A 223 5.88 -16.32 -6.73
N ARG A 224 4.90 -17.13 -6.32
CA ARG A 224 4.98 -18.58 -6.51
C ARG A 224 4.33 -18.97 -7.81
N ASP A 225 4.97 -19.90 -8.49
CA ASP A 225 4.37 -20.62 -9.60
C ASP A 225 3.56 -21.80 -9.04
N ALA A 226 2.25 -21.83 -9.27
CA ALA A 226 1.38 -22.96 -8.94
C ALA A 226 0.58 -23.39 -10.17
N SER A 227 0.36 -24.70 -10.30
CA SER A 227 -0.24 -25.25 -11.52
C SER A 227 -1.60 -24.62 -11.84
N GLY A 228 -1.73 -24.02 -13.02
CA GLY A 228 -2.98 -23.43 -13.50
C GLY A 228 -3.38 -22.12 -12.81
N GLN A 229 -2.48 -21.50 -12.05
CA GLN A 229 -2.73 -20.25 -11.33
C GLN A 229 -3.14 -19.10 -12.26
N ARG A 230 -2.51 -19.00 -13.44
CA ARG A 230 -2.88 -17.98 -14.43
C ARG A 230 -4.29 -18.19 -14.96
N LEU A 231 -4.66 -19.44 -15.21
CA LEU A 231 -6.00 -19.79 -15.72
C LEU A 231 -7.09 -19.49 -14.68
N ALA A 232 -6.83 -19.75 -13.39
CA ALA A 232 -7.75 -19.38 -12.32
C ALA A 232 -7.93 -17.85 -12.22
N PHE A 233 -6.84 -17.10 -12.39
CA PHE A 233 -6.87 -15.64 -12.43
C PHE A 233 -7.63 -15.11 -13.65
N GLU A 234 -7.35 -15.62 -14.86
CA GLU A 234 -8.09 -15.27 -16.09
C GLU A 234 -9.58 -15.62 -15.99
N ALA A 235 -9.93 -16.69 -15.26
CA ALA A 235 -11.32 -17.04 -14.97
C ALA A 235 -12.00 -16.10 -13.95
N GLY A 236 -11.23 -15.23 -13.28
CA GLY A 236 -11.72 -14.31 -12.26
C GLY A 236 -12.14 -14.99 -10.97
N ASP A 237 -11.52 -16.11 -10.60
CA ASP A 237 -11.82 -16.88 -9.38
C ASP A 237 -10.50 -17.36 -8.75
N TRP A 238 -9.61 -16.42 -8.44
CA TRP A 238 -8.30 -16.73 -7.87
C TRP A 238 -8.27 -16.43 -6.37
N SER A 239 -7.71 -17.35 -5.58
CA SER A 239 -7.56 -17.20 -4.13
C SER A 239 -6.27 -17.85 -3.61
N SER A 240 -5.61 -17.20 -2.65
CA SER A 240 -4.46 -17.75 -1.92
C SER A 240 -4.80 -19.07 -1.21
N ALA A 241 -6.05 -19.26 -0.77
CA ALA A 241 -6.50 -20.51 -0.15
C ALA A 241 -6.41 -21.70 -1.12
N SER A 242 -6.79 -21.50 -2.38
CA SER A 242 -6.67 -22.53 -3.43
C SER A 242 -5.20 -22.84 -3.78
N ALA A 243 -4.30 -21.97 -3.33
CA ALA A 243 -2.86 -22.01 -3.51
C ALA A 243 -2.15 -22.35 -2.18
N SER A 244 -2.66 -23.30 -1.39
CA SER A 244 -2.04 -23.81 -0.14
C SER A 244 -2.17 -22.90 1.11
N GLY A 245 -3.23 -22.09 1.20
CA GLY A 245 -3.57 -21.34 2.43
C GLY A 245 -2.74 -20.07 2.62
N SER A 246 -1.43 -20.20 2.80
CA SER A 246 -0.49 -19.08 2.94
C SER A 246 -0.01 -18.63 1.56
N GLY A 247 -0.38 -17.43 1.12
CA GLY A 247 0.08 -16.89 -0.16
C GLY A 247 0.56 -15.46 0.01
N MET A 248 1.84 -15.19 -0.30
CA MET A 248 2.41 -13.85 -0.19
C MET A 248 2.98 -13.32 -1.51
N LEU A 249 2.38 -12.27 -2.09
CA LEU A 249 3.04 -11.49 -3.13
C LEU A 249 3.97 -10.47 -2.45
N ALA A 250 5.28 -10.73 -2.43
CA ALA A 250 6.23 -9.91 -1.69
C ALA A 250 7.19 -9.10 -2.57
N VAL A 251 7.61 -7.95 -2.08
CA VAL A 251 8.74 -7.17 -2.59
C VAL A 251 10.01 -7.71 -1.92
N ALA A 252 10.79 -8.54 -2.64
CA ALA A 252 12.13 -8.92 -2.20
C ALA A 252 13.15 -7.86 -2.61
N ALA A 253 13.83 -7.31 -1.61
CA ALA A 253 14.89 -6.36 -1.80
C ALA A 253 16.14 -6.79 -1.02
N SER A 254 17.33 -6.45 -1.52
CA SER A 254 18.60 -6.75 -0.84
C SER A 254 18.79 -5.91 0.43
N ILE A 255 18.16 -4.73 0.49
CA ILE A 255 18.10 -3.80 1.63
C ILE A 255 16.71 -3.14 1.76
N TRP A 256 16.38 -2.67 2.97
CA TRP A 256 15.10 -2.01 3.31
C TRP A 256 14.78 -0.79 2.46
N ASN A 257 15.80 -0.01 2.12
CA ASN A 257 15.68 1.24 1.36
C ASN A 257 15.29 1.05 -0.10
N ASP A 258 15.36 -0.17 -0.61
CA ASP A 258 15.01 -0.50 -1.99
C ASP A 258 13.53 -0.90 -2.13
N ARG A 259 12.79 -1.01 -1.02
CA ARG A 259 11.34 -1.24 -1.04
C ARG A 259 10.60 0.03 -1.44
N VAL A 260 9.49 -0.13 -2.14
CA VAL A 260 8.69 1.00 -2.63
C VAL A 260 8.11 1.78 -1.46
N VAL A 261 8.35 3.09 -1.47
CA VAL A 261 7.81 4.03 -0.49
C VAL A 261 6.33 4.22 -0.79
N VAL A 262 5.53 4.17 0.27
CA VAL A 262 4.09 4.38 0.24
C VAL A 262 3.80 5.76 0.80
N ASP A 263 3.26 6.64 -0.05
CA ASP A 263 2.86 8.00 0.30
C ASP A 263 1.45 8.27 -0.25
N GLY A 264 0.44 8.11 0.61
CA GLY A 264 -0.96 8.18 0.20
C GLY A 264 -1.41 6.94 -0.58
N LEU A 265 -1.91 7.15 -1.81
CA LEU A 265 -2.42 6.09 -2.67
C LEU A 265 -1.29 5.25 -3.28
N HIS A 266 -1.36 3.94 -3.01
CA HIS A 266 -0.45 2.97 -3.61
C HIS A 266 -1.20 2.02 -4.55
N LEU A 267 -0.74 1.87 -5.80
CA LEU A 267 -1.34 0.94 -6.76
C LEU A 267 -1.14 -0.50 -6.32
N MET A 268 -2.23 -1.26 -6.25
CA MET A 268 -2.23 -2.68 -5.88
C MET A 268 -2.55 -3.59 -7.06
N GLY A 269 -3.24 -3.08 -8.09
CA GLY A 269 -3.47 -3.86 -9.30
C GLY A 269 -4.32 -3.15 -10.34
N GLN A 270 -4.41 -3.78 -11.51
CA GLN A 270 -5.31 -3.39 -12.59
C GLN A 270 -6.11 -4.61 -13.01
N PHE A 271 -7.42 -4.44 -13.25
CA PHE A 271 -8.32 -5.54 -13.56
C PHE A 271 -9.28 -5.15 -14.67
N THR A 272 -9.16 -5.83 -15.80
CA THR A 272 -10.08 -5.67 -16.95
C THR A 272 -11.09 -6.80 -16.93
N VAL A 273 -12.30 -6.46 -16.46
CA VAL A 273 -13.43 -7.38 -16.33
C VAL A 273 -14.14 -7.51 -17.67
N LEU A 274 -14.17 -8.71 -18.23
CA LEU A 274 -14.60 -8.97 -19.60
C LEU A 274 -16.10 -8.70 -19.84
N ASP A 275 -16.96 -8.93 -18.85
CA ASP A 275 -18.40 -8.61 -18.94
C ASP A 275 -18.76 -7.23 -18.37
N GLY A 276 -17.79 -6.56 -17.75
CA GLY A 276 -17.94 -5.25 -17.11
C GLY A 276 -18.92 -5.19 -15.93
N GLN A 277 -19.36 -6.33 -15.38
CA GLN A 277 -20.46 -6.36 -14.40
C GLN A 277 -20.03 -6.35 -12.93
N ALA A 278 -18.99 -7.11 -12.58
CA ALA A 278 -18.64 -7.33 -11.18
C ALA A 278 -17.13 -7.50 -10.98
N LEU A 279 -16.63 -6.84 -9.94
CA LEU A 279 -15.28 -6.99 -9.41
C LEU A 279 -15.36 -6.89 -7.89
N SER A 280 -14.79 -7.87 -7.20
CA SER A 280 -14.64 -7.86 -5.76
C SER A 280 -13.38 -8.61 -5.37
N GLY A 281 -12.95 -8.45 -4.14
CA GLY A 281 -11.83 -9.18 -3.60
C GLY A 281 -11.56 -8.78 -2.16
N GLN A 282 -10.46 -9.29 -1.65
CA GLN A 282 -9.96 -8.97 -0.33
C GLN A 282 -8.48 -9.23 -0.33
N ALA A 283 -7.65 -8.34 0.20
CA ALA A 283 -6.22 -8.59 0.34
C ALA A 283 -5.72 -8.10 1.70
N SER A 284 -4.80 -8.86 2.31
CA SER A 284 -4.07 -8.40 3.48
C SER A 284 -2.73 -7.80 3.05
N MET A 285 -2.19 -6.85 3.80
CA MET A 285 -0.94 -6.15 3.48
C MET A 285 0.03 -6.18 4.66
N ALA A 286 1.32 -6.17 4.34
CA ALA A 286 2.39 -5.95 5.29
C ALA A 286 3.24 -4.77 4.83
N LEU A 287 3.51 -3.83 5.74
CA LEU A 287 4.33 -2.64 5.51
C LEU A 287 5.31 -2.48 6.68
N VAL A 288 6.47 -1.87 6.42
CA VAL A 288 7.36 -1.42 7.50
C VAL A 288 7.37 0.10 7.57
N GLU A 289 7.41 0.63 8.78
CA GLU A 289 7.79 2.01 9.05
C GLU A 289 9.31 2.10 9.14
N THR A 290 9.89 3.08 8.46
CA THR A 290 11.34 3.31 8.45
C THR A 290 11.66 4.77 8.73
N ASP A 291 12.86 5.04 9.24
CA ASP A 291 13.34 6.41 9.47
C ASP A 291 13.68 7.19 8.18
N GLY A 292 13.54 6.56 7.00
CA GLY A 292 13.84 7.07 5.65
C GLY A 292 15.31 7.36 5.37
N THR A 293 16.02 7.96 6.34
CA THR A 293 17.39 8.47 6.22
C THR A 293 18.43 7.34 6.20
N PHE A 294 18.20 6.30 6.99
CA PHE A 294 19.13 5.16 7.11
C PHE A 294 18.46 3.82 6.81
N GLY A 295 17.12 3.79 6.71
CA GLY A 295 16.36 2.57 6.46
C GLY A 295 16.22 1.70 7.69
N ASN A 296 16.37 2.28 8.89
CA ASN A 296 16.15 1.53 10.11
C ASN A 296 14.65 1.23 10.21
N VAL A 297 14.31 -0.05 10.38
CA VAL A 297 12.93 -0.48 10.62
C VAL A 297 12.55 -0.05 12.04
N LEU A 298 11.50 0.76 12.14
CA LEU A 298 10.96 1.28 13.40
C LEU A 298 9.73 0.51 13.86
N GLY A 299 8.95 -0.02 12.92
CA GLY A 299 7.68 -0.65 13.18
C GLY A 299 7.23 -1.56 12.04
N LEU A 300 6.44 -2.58 12.38
CA LEU A 300 5.76 -3.46 11.43
C LEU A 300 4.27 -3.16 11.43
N MET A 301 3.72 -2.86 10.27
CA MET A 301 2.29 -2.66 10.07
C MET A 301 1.70 -3.87 9.36
N MET A 302 0.68 -4.45 9.98
CA MET A 302 -0.11 -5.54 9.42
C MET A 302 -1.53 -5.04 9.17
N VAL A 303 -1.98 -5.17 7.92
CA VAL A 303 -3.37 -4.88 7.54
C VAL A 303 -4.03 -6.22 7.24
N GLU A 304 -4.97 -6.62 8.07
CA GLU A 304 -5.78 -7.83 7.85
C GLU A 304 -6.73 -7.62 6.66
N GLY A 305 -7.12 -8.73 6.02
CA GLY A 305 -7.85 -8.77 4.77
C GLY A 305 -9.09 -7.89 4.74
N ALA A 306 -8.94 -6.67 4.23
CA ALA A 306 -10.04 -5.76 4.02
C ALA A 306 -10.70 -6.08 2.66
N PRO A 307 -12.03 -6.26 2.60
CA PRO A 307 -12.71 -6.50 1.34
C PRO A 307 -12.83 -5.21 0.52
N PHE A 308 -12.88 -5.35 -0.80
CA PHE A 308 -13.25 -4.30 -1.74
C PHE A 308 -14.25 -4.82 -2.75
N ASP A 309 -15.10 -3.93 -3.25
CA ASP A 309 -15.98 -4.18 -4.38
C ASP A 309 -16.29 -2.88 -5.12
N LEU A 310 -17.15 -2.94 -6.14
CA LEU A 310 -17.53 -1.76 -6.94
C LEU A 310 -18.24 -0.64 -6.14
N THR A 311 -18.54 -0.81 -4.85
CA THR A 311 -19.01 0.28 -3.98
C THR A 311 -17.88 1.20 -3.52
N ASN A 312 -16.61 0.76 -3.63
CA ASN A 312 -15.41 1.58 -3.43
C ASN A 312 -15.00 2.36 -4.68
N LEU A 313 -15.87 2.42 -5.70
CA LEU A 313 -15.57 3.10 -6.95
C LEU A 313 -15.58 4.62 -6.72
N GLU A 314 -14.42 5.23 -6.92
CA GLU A 314 -14.20 6.66 -6.85
C GLU A 314 -13.95 7.23 -8.24
N VAL A 315 -14.32 8.51 -8.41
CA VAL A 315 -14.01 9.30 -9.60
C VAL A 315 -12.85 10.22 -9.24
N PHE A 316 -11.73 10.03 -9.92
CA PHE A 316 -10.52 10.81 -9.71
C PHE A 316 -10.63 12.14 -10.44
N GLY A 317 -10.16 13.20 -9.79
CA GLY A 317 -10.06 14.54 -10.34
C GLY A 317 -9.94 15.56 -9.23
N CYS A 318 -9.86 16.85 -9.58
CA CYS A 318 -9.78 17.89 -8.57
C CYS A 318 -11.10 18.03 -7.81
N THR A 319 -11.04 17.93 -6.47
CA THR A 319 -12.23 18.09 -5.60
C THR A 319 -12.35 19.49 -4.98
N ASP A 320 -11.36 20.35 -5.15
CA ASP A 320 -11.39 21.74 -4.68
C ASP A 320 -12.26 22.59 -5.60
N GLU A 321 -13.42 23.04 -5.10
CA GLU A 321 -14.35 23.92 -5.82
C GLU A 321 -13.73 25.26 -6.25
N ALA A 322 -12.63 25.69 -5.61
CA ALA A 322 -11.91 26.89 -5.96
C ALA A 322 -10.87 26.68 -7.07
N ALA A 323 -10.56 25.44 -7.45
CA ALA A 323 -9.58 25.16 -8.49
C ALA A 323 -10.19 25.33 -9.90
N PRO A 324 -9.42 25.81 -10.90
CA PRO A 324 -9.91 26.01 -12.26
C PRO A 324 -10.26 24.70 -12.96
N ASN A 325 -9.66 23.60 -12.54
CA ASN A 325 -9.91 22.25 -13.04
C ASN A 325 -10.79 21.42 -12.09
N TYR A 326 -11.57 22.06 -11.20
CA TYR A 326 -12.56 21.38 -10.36
C TYR A 326 -13.46 20.46 -11.20
N ASP A 327 -13.57 19.21 -10.79
CA ASP A 327 -14.50 18.25 -11.37
C ASP A 327 -15.62 17.93 -10.36
N VAL A 328 -16.82 18.39 -10.66
CA VAL A 328 -18.02 18.12 -9.85
C VAL A 328 -18.40 16.64 -9.78
N GLN A 329 -17.86 15.81 -10.66
CA GLN A 329 -18.02 14.36 -10.60
C GLN A 329 -16.91 13.69 -9.80
N ALA A 330 -15.79 14.36 -9.51
CA ALA A 330 -14.71 13.80 -8.70
C ALA A 330 -15.20 13.57 -7.27
N THR A 331 -14.94 12.37 -6.78
CA THR A 331 -15.22 11.95 -5.40
C THR A 331 -13.93 11.70 -4.62
N TYR A 332 -12.78 11.70 -5.31
CA TYR A 332 -11.46 11.53 -4.74
C TYR A 332 -10.46 12.49 -5.40
N ASP A 333 -9.74 13.27 -4.58
CA ASP A 333 -8.73 14.21 -5.06
C ASP A 333 -7.50 13.45 -5.55
N ASP A 334 -7.17 13.61 -6.83
CA ASP A 334 -6.01 12.98 -7.46
C ASP A 334 -4.74 13.84 -7.38
N GLY A 335 -4.80 14.97 -6.66
CA GLY A 335 -3.70 15.91 -6.51
C GLY A 335 -3.41 16.72 -7.77
N THR A 336 -4.30 16.67 -8.78
CA THR A 336 -4.15 17.45 -10.01
C THR A 336 -4.75 18.85 -9.91
N CYS A 337 -5.37 19.22 -8.78
CA CYS A 337 -5.93 20.55 -8.57
C CYS A 337 -4.93 21.65 -8.96
N GLU A 338 -5.30 22.43 -9.97
CA GLU A 338 -4.50 23.54 -10.44
C GLU A 338 -4.63 24.69 -9.44
N VAL A 339 -3.49 25.25 -9.06
CA VAL A 339 -3.48 26.48 -8.28
C VAL A 339 -3.56 27.65 -9.25
N CYS A 340 -4.47 28.58 -8.98
CA CYS A 340 -4.64 29.77 -9.79
C CYS A 340 -3.40 30.67 -9.71
N ALA A 341 -3.23 31.57 -10.68
CA ALA A 341 -2.11 32.50 -10.64
C ALA A 341 -2.17 33.30 -9.31
N PRO A 342 -1.04 33.63 -8.67
CA PRO A 342 -1.07 34.38 -7.42
C PRO A 342 -1.88 35.67 -7.57
N GLY A 343 -2.96 35.79 -6.82
CA GLY A 343 -3.91 36.89 -6.85
C GLY A 343 -5.07 36.78 -7.85
N ASP A 344 -5.15 35.71 -8.64
CA ASP A 344 -6.27 35.37 -9.51
C ASP A 344 -7.17 34.37 -8.77
N GLY A 345 -8.21 34.88 -8.10
CA GLY A 345 -9.04 34.12 -7.18
C GLY A 345 -10.24 33.44 -7.83
N ASP A 346 -10.69 33.95 -8.99
CA ASP A 346 -11.71 33.31 -9.80
C ASP A 346 -11.15 32.53 -10.99
N CYS A 347 -9.81 32.55 -11.13
CA CYS A 347 -9.02 31.72 -12.03
C CYS A 347 -9.36 31.96 -13.50
N ASP A 348 -9.76 33.19 -13.85
CA ASP A 348 -10.09 33.60 -15.21
C ASP A 348 -8.84 33.98 -16.05
N GLY A 349 -7.66 33.94 -15.42
CA GLY A 349 -6.37 34.31 -16.00
C GLY A 349 -6.06 35.81 -15.91
N ILE A 350 -6.86 36.60 -15.20
CA ILE A 350 -6.74 38.04 -15.07
C ILE A 350 -6.80 38.44 -13.59
N VAL A 351 -5.67 38.89 -13.03
CA VAL A 351 -5.66 39.52 -11.70
C VAL A 351 -6.33 40.91 -11.78
N GLY A 352 -7.60 40.97 -11.43
CA GLY A 352 -8.53 42.08 -11.63
C GLY A 352 -9.38 42.44 -10.41
N ILE A 353 -10.33 43.38 -10.59
CA ILE A 353 -11.16 43.84 -9.46
C ILE A 353 -12.07 42.72 -8.92
N ALA A 354 -12.42 41.74 -9.75
CA ALA A 354 -13.22 40.59 -9.34
C ALA A 354 -12.49 39.79 -8.26
N ASP A 355 -11.21 39.49 -8.46
CA ASP A 355 -10.37 38.78 -7.49
C ASP A 355 -10.22 39.57 -6.20
N LEU A 356 -9.99 40.88 -6.29
CA LEU A 356 -9.92 41.71 -5.08
C LEU A 356 -11.23 41.65 -4.28
N LEU A 357 -12.38 41.67 -4.96
CA LEU A 357 -13.67 41.58 -4.28
C LEU A 357 -13.88 40.21 -3.64
N ASP A 358 -13.43 39.14 -4.29
CA ASP A 358 -13.47 37.79 -3.73
C ASP A 358 -12.51 37.65 -2.55
N MET A 359 -11.26 38.10 -2.66
CA MET A 359 -10.26 38.13 -1.59
C MET A 359 -10.75 38.91 -0.36
N LEU A 360 -11.44 40.04 -0.58
CA LEU A 360 -12.02 40.84 0.51
C LEU A 360 -13.15 40.12 1.24
N SER A 361 -13.74 39.07 0.66
CA SER A 361 -14.69 38.22 1.37
C SER A 361 -14.02 37.37 2.45
N TYR A 362 -12.73 37.04 2.28
CA TYR A 362 -11.90 36.31 3.23
C TYR A 362 -11.18 37.22 4.24
N PHE A 363 -11.29 38.54 4.11
CA PHE A 363 -10.54 39.49 4.94
C PHE A 363 -10.84 39.32 6.44
N GLY A 364 -9.78 39.09 7.22
CA GLY A 364 -9.84 38.79 8.65
C GLY A 364 -9.92 37.30 8.99
N CYS A 365 -9.81 36.40 8.01
CA CYS A 365 -9.60 34.98 8.24
C CYS A 365 -8.25 34.72 8.95
N THR A 366 -8.19 33.70 9.80
CA THR A 366 -7.00 33.35 10.61
C THR A 366 -6.67 31.85 10.66
N THR A 367 -7.37 31.03 9.86
CA THR A 367 -7.19 29.58 9.78
C THR A 367 -7.76 29.11 8.44
N ASP A 368 -6.98 28.33 7.67
CA ASP A 368 -7.37 27.72 6.39
C ASP A 368 -8.03 28.73 5.43
N CYS A 369 -7.33 29.82 5.15
CA CYS A 369 -7.89 30.96 4.42
C CYS A 369 -7.88 30.83 2.88
N GLY A 370 -7.55 29.64 2.38
CA GLY A 370 -7.52 29.33 0.95
C GLY A 370 -6.54 30.19 0.19
N TRP A 371 -6.90 30.52 -1.06
CA TRP A 371 -6.06 31.28 -2.00
C TRP A 371 -5.76 32.73 -1.55
N ALA A 372 -6.54 33.28 -0.63
CA ALA A 372 -6.48 34.70 -0.25
C ALA A 372 -5.33 35.04 0.73
N ASP A 373 -4.70 34.04 1.35
CA ASP A 373 -3.48 34.17 2.15
C ASP A 373 -2.25 34.07 1.22
N LEU A 374 -1.88 35.21 0.65
CA LEU A 374 -0.89 35.30 -0.41
C LEU A 374 0.55 35.36 0.10
N ASP A 375 0.74 35.68 1.39
CA ASP A 375 2.07 35.68 2.03
C ASP A 375 2.31 34.47 2.95
N GLU A 376 1.36 33.54 2.98
CA GLU A 376 1.41 32.26 3.70
C GLU A 376 1.64 32.43 5.21
N ASP A 377 1.14 33.53 5.79
CA ASP A 377 1.25 33.80 7.23
C ASP A 377 0.14 33.14 8.08
N GLY A 378 -0.82 32.50 7.42
CA GLY A 378 -1.96 31.81 8.00
C GLY A 378 -3.18 32.71 8.20
N ALA A 379 -3.15 33.96 7.75
CA ALA A 379 -4.25 34.91 7.90
C ALA A 379 -4.43 35.82 6.68
N VAL A 380 -5.67 36.28 6.43
CA VAL A 380 -5.94 37.25 5.37
C VAL A 380 -6.06 38.64 5.99
N SER A 381 -5.07 39.48 5.71
CA SER A 381 -4.88 40.79 6.33
C SER A 381 -4.56 41.87 5.29
N VAL A 382 -4.15 43.05 5.78
CA VAL A 382 -3.66 44.11 4.89
C VAL A 382 -2.39 43.68 4.15
N SER A 383 -1.61 42.75 4.71
CA SER A 383 -0.41 42.22 4.07
C SER A 383 -0.73 41.54 2.74
N ASP A 384 -1.76 40.70 2.73
CA ASP A 384 -2.26 39.99 1.55
C ASP A 384 -2.83 40.93 0.51
N VAL A 385 -3.58 41.95 0.94
CA VAL A 385 -4.06 43.00 0.02
C VAL A 385 -2.88 43.71 -0.66
N LEU A 386 -1.79 43.94 0.07
CA LEU A 386 -0.59 44.54 -0.49
C LEU A 386 0.15 43.57 -1.42
N ALA A 387 0.21 42.28 -1.09
CA ALA A 387 0.77 41.24 -1.94
C ALA A 387 -0.01 41.13 -3.26
N TRP A 388 -1.34 41.10 -3.19
CA TRP A 388 -2.25 41.09 -4.33
C TRP A 388 -2.02 42.27 -5.28
N LEU A 389 -1.85 43.49 -4.74
CA LEU A 389 -1.56 44.69 -5.54
C LEU A 389 -0.26 44.59 -6.35
N THR A 390 0.67 43.70 -5.98
CA THR A 390 1.88 43.46 -6.78
C THR A 390 1.63 42.59 -8.01
N ALA A 391 0.59 41.75 -7.96
CA ALA A 391 0.14 40.90 -9.06
C ALA A 391 -0.91 41.59 -9.96
N PHE A 392 -1.54 42.66 -9.48
CA PHE A 392 -2.58 43.39 -10.22
C PHE A 392 -2.09 43.91 -11.58
N GLY A 393 -2.64 43.34 -12.65
CA GLY A 393 -2.27 43.60 -14.04
C GLY A 393 -3.09 44.69 -14.73
N GLY A 394 -4.33 44.93 -14.27
CA GLY A 394 -5.25 45.96 -14.79
C GLY A 394 -5.92 45.63 -16.12
#